data_AF-A0A442NQ29-F1
#
_entry.id   AF-A0A442NQ29-F1
#
_cell.length_a   1.000
_cell.length_b   1.000
_cell.length_c   1.000
_cell.angle_alpha   90.00
_cell.angle_beta   90.00
_cell.angle_gamma   90.00
#
_symmetry.space_group_name_H-M   'P 1'
#
loop_
_entity.id
_entity.type
_entity.pdbx_description
1 polymer ?
#
loop_
_entity_poly.entity_id
_entity_poly.type
_entity_poly.pdbx_seq_one_letter_code
_entity_poly.pdbx_strand_id
1 'polypeptide(L)'
;MRAIAFFAGVLVATPSMAAEQLIFYTANFPDATSVQLSILNNSVSRDGDYDFDVAIGLVETDANGAIRYEDTGKHRARVRCNYPAYVSVGARRYPIEMPLSRSAPDDWKENLWITFCAAPSS
;
A
#
# COMPACT_ATOMS: atom_id res chain seq x y z
N MET A 1 2.87 65.17 -1.41
CA MET A 1 3.04 63.96 -2.24
C MET A 1 2.79 62.75 -1.34
N ARG A 2 1.76 61.94 -1.58
CA ARG A 2 1.42 60.75 -0.78
C ARG A 2 1.83 59.50 -1.57
N ALA A 3 2.78 58.73 -1.06
CA ALA A 3 3.21 57.49 -1.67
C ALA A 3 2.30 56.34 -1.20
N ILE A 4 1.66 55.66 -2.14
CA ILE A 4 0.90 54.43 -1.91
C ILE A 4 1.84 53.28 -2.28
N ALA A 5 2.28 52.51 -1.28
CA ALA A 5 3.06 51.31 -1.50
C ALA A 5 2.12 50.13 -1.75
N PHE A 6 2.22 49.51 -2.93
CA PHE A 6 1.54 48.26 -3.25
C PHE A 6 2.41 47.10 -2.78
N PHE A 7 1.97 46.35 -1.77
CA PHE A 7 2.58 45.08 -1.40
C PHE A 7 2.04 43.98 -2.31
N ALA A 8 2.84 43.59 -3.32
CA ALA A 8 2.58 42.39 -4.11
C ALA A 8 2.96 41.16 -3.27
N GLY A 9 1.96 40.48 -2.70
CA GLY A 9 2.16 39.19 -2.03
C GLY A 9 2.28 38.08 -3.07
N VAL A 10 3.45 37.44 -3.15
CA VAL A 10 3.63 36.22 -3.94
C VAL A 10 3.05 35.05 -3.15
N LEU A 11 1.95 34.47 -3.63
CA LEU A 11 1.42 33.21 -3.11
C LEU A 11 2.33 32.08 -3.57
N VAL A 12 3.15 31.55 -2.65
CA VAL A 12 3.95 30.35 -2.90
C VAL A 12 3.02 29.15 -2.77
N ALA A 13 2.58 28.59 -3.89
CA ALA A 13 1.91 27.28 -3.90
C ALA A 13 2.97 26.21 -3.60
N THR A 14 2.93 25.61 -2.41
CA THR A 14 3.78 24.45 -2.10
C THR A 14 3.25 23.25 -2.89
N PRO A 15 4.07 22.60 -3.74
CA PRO A 15 3.66 21.35 -4.35
C PRO A 15 3.41 20.33 -3.25
N SER A 16 2.18 19.81 -3.17
CA SER A 16 1.86 18.66 -2.33
C SER A 16 2.58 17.46 -2.94
N MET A 17 3.69 17.06 -2.31
CA MET A 17 4.28 15.75 -2.56
C MET A 17 3.35 14.74 -1.92
N ALA A 18 2.36 14.24 -2.67
CA ALA A 18 1.69 13.01 -2.29
C ALA A 18 2.80 11.97 -2.14
N ALA A 19 3.04 11.49 -0.91
CA ALA A 19 3.99 10.41 -0.70
C ALA A 19 3.55 9.26 -1.61
N GLU A 20 4.45 8.80 -2.50
CA GLU A 20 4.17 7.66 -3.37
C GLU A 20 3.78 6.48 -2.46
N GLN A 21 2.51 6.08 -2.52
CA GLN A 21 2.04 4.94 -1.76
C GLN A 21 2.73 3.69 -2.34
N LEU A 22 3.32 2.88 -1.48
CA LEU A 22 4.00 1.66 -1.91
C LEU A 22 2.95 0.68 -2.46
N ILE A 23 2.90 0.54 -3.79
CA ILE A 23 2.07 -0.46 -4.46
C ILE A 23 2.77 -1.81 -4.34
N PHE A 24 2.13 -2.78 -3.69
CA PHE A 24 2.69 -4.12 -3.49
C PHE A 24 2.01 -5.18 -4.37
N TYR A 25 0.87 -4.85 -4.98
CA TYR A 25 0.16 -5.76 -5.86
C TYR A 25 -0.61 -5.00 -6.94
N THR A 26 -0.66 -5.57 -8.14
CA THR A 26 -1.48 -5.07 -9.26
C THR A 26 -2.10 -6.27 -9.98
N ALA A 27 -3.43 -6.28 -10.07
CA ALA A 27 -4.17 -7.21 -10.90
C ALA A 27 -4.64 -6.48 -12.17
N ASN A 28 -4.43 -7.08 -13.34
CA ASN A 28 -4.89 -6.57 -14.63
C ASN A 28 -6.06 -7.41 -15.14
N PHE A 29 -7.11 -6.77 -15.64
CA PHE A 29 -8.31 -7.44 -16.12
C PHE A 29 -8.45 -7.33 -17.66
N PRO A 30 -9.22 -8.22 -18.32
CA PRO A 30 -9.35 -8.25 -19.77
C PRO A 30 -9.94 -6.98 -20.41
N ASP A 31 -10.67 -6.18 -19.64
CA ASP A 31 -11.23 -4.89 -20.07
C ASP A 31 -10.23 -3.72 -19.92
N ALA A 32 -8.95 -4.05 -19.68
CA ALA A 32 -7.86 -3.11 -19.42
C ALA A 32 -8.06 -2.26 -18.15
N THR A 33 -8.96 -2.65 -17.25
CA THR A 33 -8.95 -2.14 -15.88
C THR A 33 -7.83 -2.78 -15.07
N SER A 34 -7.30 -2.03 -14.10
CA SER A 34 -6.32 -2.54 -13.15
C SER A 34 -6.76 -2.25 -11.73
N VAL A 35 -6.54 -3.20 -10.83
CA VAL A 35 -6.75 -3.02 -9.38
C VAL A 35 -5.39 -3.06 -8.71
N GLN A 36 -5.05 -1.99 -8.01
CA GLN A 36 -3.79 -1.83 -7.28
C GLN A 36 -4.05 -1.85 -5.78
N LEU A 37 -3.20 -2.57 -5.06
CA LEU A 37 -3.17 -2.54 -3.60
C LEU A 37 -1.90 -1.84 -3.12
N SER A 38 -2.08 -0.89 -2.21
CA SER A 38 -1.01 -0.06 -1.67
C SER A 38 -0.91 -0.13 -0.15
N ILE A 39 0.26 0.21 0.39
CA ILE A 39 0.45 0.40 1.83
C ILE A 39 0.14 1.85 2.18
N LEU A 40 -0.94 2.06 2.93
CA LEU A 40 -1.33 3.38 3.44
C LEU A 40 -0.56 3.75 4.71
N ASN A 41 -0.34 2.77 5.58
CA ASN A 41 0.53 2.88 6.75
C ASN A 41 0.93 1.49 7.24
N ASN A 42 1.96 1.45 8.09
CA ASN A 42 2.35 0.25 8.82
C ASN A 42 2.95 0.61 10.19
N SER A 43 3.01 -0.37 11.07
CA SER A 43 3.73 -0.32 12.34
C SER A 43 4.15 -1.71 12.79
N VAL A 44 5.15 -1.79 13.67
CA VAL A 44 5.43 -3.04 14.41
C VAL A 44 4.22 -3.40 15.25
N SER A 45 3.78 -4.65 15.19
CA SER A 45 2.60 -5.09 15.94
C SER A 45 2.88 -5.14 17.43
N ARG A 46 1.85 -4.80 18.23
CA ARG A 46 1.87 -4.98 19.69
C ARG A 46 1.34 -6.35 20.11
N ASP A 47 0.74 -7.07 19.18
CA ASP A 47 0.25 -8.43 19.38
C ASP A 47 1.39 -9.40 19.03
N GLY A 48 1.85 -10.17 20.02
CA GLY A 48 3.00 -11.08 19.87
C GLY A 48 2.80 -12.21 18.85
N ASP A 49 1.57 -12.40 18.37
CA ASP A 49 1.28 -13.32 17.26
C ASP A 49 1.72 -12.75 15.89
N TYR A 50 2.03 -11.46 15.80
CA TYR A 50 2.28 -10.73 14.55
C TYR A 50 3.54 -9.87 14.64
N ASP A 51 4.18 -9.63 13.50
CA ASP A 51 5.35 -8.76 13.39
C ASP A 51 4.93 -7.34 12.96
N PHE A 52 3.93 -7.22 12.07
CA PHE A 52 3.47 -5.92 11.56
C PHE A 52 1.95 -5.79 11.54
N ASP A 53 1.46 -4.58 11.85
CA ASP A 53 0.11 -4.12 11.56
C ASP A 53 0.17 -3.21 10.32
N VAL A 54 -0.75 -3.40 9.37
CA VAL A 54 -0.72 -2.75 8.05
C VAL A 54 -2.11 -2.23 7.68
N ALA A 55 -2.19 -1.00 7.16
CA ALA A 55 -3.38 -0.53 6.46
C ALA A 55 -3.16 -0.58 4.95
N ILE A 56 -4.08 -1.23 4.25
CA ILE A 56 -4.06 -1.45 2.81
C ILE A 56 -5.07 -0.50 2.15
N GLY A 57 -4.64 0.13 1.07
CA GLY A 57 -5.47 0.91 0.15
C GLY A 57 -5.77 0.12 -1.11
N LEU A 58 -6.87 0.46 -1.77
CA LEU A 58 -7.28 -0.12 -3.04
C LEU A 58 -7.66 0.99 -4.01
N VAL A 59 -7.10 0.93 -5.22
CA VAL A 59 -7.43 1.83 -6.31
C VAL A 59 -7.71 1.01 -7.56
N GLU A 60 -8.77 1.37 -8.29
CA GLU A 60 -9.04 0.88 -9.63
C GLU A 60 -8.69 1.96 -10.65
N THR A 61 -7.96 1.59 -11.69
CA THR A 61 -7.60 2.47 -12.80
C THR A 61 -8.12 1.94 -14.14
N ASP A 62 -8.36 2.85 -15.08
CA ASP A 62 -8.68 2.52 -16.46
C ASP A 62 -7.41 2.19 -17.29
N ALA A 63 -7.61 1.91 -18.58
CA ALA A 63 -6.54 1.58 -19.52
C ALA A 63 -5.48 2.70 -19.69
N ASN A 64 -5.79 3.93 -19.33
CA ASN A 64 -4.89 5.08 -19.38
C ASN A 64 -4.23 5.37 -18.03
N GLY A 65 -4.51 4.54 -17.01
CA GLY A 65 -4.07 4.77 -15.64
C GLY A 65 -4.89 5.82 -14.88
N ALA A 66 -6.02 6.28 -15.41
CA ALA A 66 -6.87 7.23 -14.71
C ALA A 66 -7.67 6.50 -13.61
N ILE A 67 -7.70 7.09 -12.41
CA ILE A 67 -8.44 6.53 -11.27
C ILE A 67 -9.94 6.52 -11.59
N ARG A 68 -10.54 5.32 -11.60
CA ARG A 68 -11.99 5.12 -11.74
C ARG A 68 -12.66 5.01 -10.38
N TYR A 69 -11.96 4.40 -9.44
CA TYR A 69 -12.45 4.17 -8.08
C TYR A 69 -11.28 4.19 -7.10
N GLU A 70 -11.47 4.89 -5.98
CA GLU A 70 -10.55 4.88 -4.85
C GLU A 70 -11.34 4.40 -3.63
N ASP A 71 -10.89 3.29 -3.06
CA ASP A 71 -11.47 2.79 -1.83
C ASP A 71 -11.00 3.63 -0.64
N THR A 72 -11.94 4.31 0.01
CA THR A 72 -11.67 5.08 1.22
C THR A 72 -11.60 4.20 2.48
N GLY A 73 -11.90 2.90 2.33
CA GLY A 73 -11.75 1.88 3.34
C GLY A 73 -10.28 1.66 3.71
N LYS A 74 -9.92 1.92 4.96
CA LYS A 74 -8.61 1.56 5.51
C LYS A 74 -8.63 0.09 5.93
N HIS A 75 -8.29 -0.81 5.03
CA HIS A 75 -8.33 -2.24 5.28
C HIS A 75 -7.17 -2.67 6.17
N ARG A 76 -7.49 -3.14 7.38
CA ARG A 76 -6.45 -3.58 8.33
C ARG A 76 -6.06 -5.03 8.06
N ALA A 77 -4.77 -5.23 7.84
CA ALA A 77 -4.12 -6.52 7.80
C ALA A 77 -3.04 -6.61 8.87
N ARG A 78 -2.65 -7.85 9.21
CA ARG A 78 -1.52 -8.13 10.09
C ARG A 78 -0.64 -9.20 9.48
N VAL A 79 0.66 -9.08 9.64
CA VAL A 79 1.66 -9.94 9.00
C VAL A 79 2.49 -10.64 10.07
N ARG A 80 2.66 -11.95 9.94
CA ARG A 80 3.62 -12.76 10.70
C ARG A 80 4.69 -13.31 9.77
N CYS A 81 5.93 -12.92 9.99
CA CYS A 81 7.10 -13.32 9.21
C CYS A 81 7.62 -14.69 9.63
N ASN A 82 7.59 -15.01 10.93
CA ASN A 82 8.15 -16.27 11.44
C ASN A 82 7.20 -17.46 11.25
N TYR A 83 7.76 -18.66 11.05
CA TYR A 83 6.96 -19.88 10.91
C TYR A 83 6.11 -20.16 12.18
N PRO A 84 4.82 -20.49 12.05
CA PRO A 84 4.06 -20.54 10.80
C PRO A 84 3.79 -19.14 10.23
N ALA A 85 4.20 -18.89 8.99
CA ALA A 85 4.04 -17.59 8.33
C ALA A 85 2.61 -17.41 7.84
N TYR A 86 2.02 -16.23 8.08
CA TYR A 86 0.66 -15.93 7.63
C TYR A 86 0.38 -14.43 7.53
N VAL A 87 -0.63 -14.10 6.73
CA VAL A 87 -1.29 -12.79 6.71
C VAL A 87 -2.68 -12.94 7.33
N SER A 88 -3.13 -11.97 8.12
CA SER A 88 -4.50 -11.94 8.65
C SER A 88 -5.27 -10.72 8.19
N VAL A 89 -6.54 -10.91 7.83
CA VAL A 89 -7.49 -9.84 7.53
C VAL A 89 -8.72 -10.04 8.40
N GLY A 90 -9.00 -9.07 9.27
CA GLY A 90 -10.00 -9.23 10.32
C GLY A 90 -9.69 -10.45 11.20
N ALA A 91 -10.64 -11.40 11.27
CA ALA A 91 -10.52 -12.63 12.04
C ALA A 91 -9.96 -13.82 11.23
N ARG A 92 -9.71 -13.66 9.92
CA ARG A 92 -9.24 -14.75 9.05
C ARG A 92 -7.72 -14.74 8.94
N ARG A 93 -7.10 -15.91 9.13
CA ARG A 93 -5.66 -16.15 8.91
C ARG A 93 -5.48 -16.88 7.58
N TYR A 94 -4.54 -16.41 6.77
CA TYR A 94 -4.16 -17.00 5.49
C TYR A 94 -2.70 -17.44 5.58
N PRO A 95 -2.41 -18.75 5.60
CA PRO A 95 -1.04 -19.24 5.65
C PRO A 95 -0.26 -18.82 4.39
N ILE A 96 1.01 -18.47 4.56
CA ILE A 96 1.94 -18.27 3.46
C ILE A 96 2.69 -19.56 3.23
N GLU A 97 2.49 -20.15 2.06
CA GLU A 97 3.29 -21.28 1.61
C GLU A 97 4.64 -20.74 1.12
N MET A 98 5.73 -21.24 1.71
CA MET A 98 7.08 -20.86 1.29
C MET A 98 7.26 -21.25 -0.19
N PRO A 99 7.55 -20.30 -1.09
CA PRO A 99 7.60 -20.57 -2.52
C PRO A 99 8.92 -21.28 -2.83
N LEU A 100 8.96 -22.60 -2.65
CA LEU A 100 10.15 -23.40 -3.00
C LEU A 100 10.34 -23.55 -4.52
N SER A 101 9.39 -23.10 -5.35
CA SER A 101 9.41 -23.40 -6.79
C SER A 101 8.54 -22.52 -7.71
N ARG A 102 7.90 -21.44 -7.22
CA ARG A 102 7.07 -20.57 -8.09
C ARG A 102 7.85 -19.36 -8.63
N SER A 103 7.68 -19.08 -9.92
CA SER A 103 8.40 -18.03 -10.66
C SER A 103 7.98 -16.60 -10.32
N ALA A 104 6.77 -16.40 -9.78
CA ALA A 104 6.32 -15.14 -9.18
C ALA A 104 5.10 -15.40 -8.29
N PRO A 105 4.95 -14.70 -7.15
CA PRO A 105 3.71 -14.71 -6.37
C PRO A 105 2.64 -13.91 -7.11
N ASP A 106 1.56 -14.57 -7.53
CA ASP A 106 0.36 -13.92 -8.07
C ASP A 106 -0.75 -13.75 -7.01
N ASP A 107 -0.45 -14.15 -5.78
CA ASP A 107 -1.35 -13.95 -4.64
C ASP A 107 -0.96 -12.68 -3.90
N TRP A 108 -1.87 -11.70 -3.83
CA TRP A 108 -1.67 -10.45 -3.11
C TRP A 108 -1.25 -10.65 -1.64
N LYS A 109 -1.65 -11.76 -1.00
CA LYS A 109 -1.28 -12.10 0.38
C LYS A 109 0.19 -12.48 0.49
N GLU A 110 0.69 -13.26 -0.46
CA GLU A 110 2.11 -13.62 -0.57
C GLU A 110 2.94 -12.35 -0.85
N ASN A 111 2.48 -11.50 -1.78
CA ASN A 111 3.15 -10.23 -2.10
C ASN A 111 3.18 -9.26 -0.91
N LEU A 112 2.09 -9.17 -0.14
CA LEU A 112 2.08 -8.41 1.10
C LEU A 112 3.09 -8.96 2.10
N TRP A 113 3.13 -10.27 2.30
CA TRP A 113 4.08 -10.89 3.22
C TRP A 113 5.53 -10.63 2.79
N ILE A 114 5.85 -10.81 1.50
CA ILE A 114 7.18 -10.54 0.93
C ILE A 114 7.60 -9.10 1.17
N THR A 115 6.69 -8.15 0.99
CA THR A 115 6.94 -6.70 1.20
C THR A 115 7.49 -6.40 2.59
N PHE A 116 7.07 -7.13 3.62
CA PHE A 116 7.50 -6.92 5.00
C PHE A 116 8.58 -7.89 5.49
N CYS A 117 8.56 -9.13 4.99
CA CYS A 117 9.35 -10.23 5.56
C CYS A 117 10.54 -10.67 4.68
N ALA A 118 10.57 -10.28 3.40
CA ALA A 118 11.66 -10.62 2.48
C ALA A 118 12.58 -9.42 2.18
N ALA A 119 12.21 -8.20 2.60
CA ALA A 119 13.11 -7.06 2.52
C ALA A 119 14.32 -7.32 3.46
N PRO A 120 15.57 -7.16 2.99
CA PRO A 120 16.73 -7.33 3.86
C PRO A 120 16.66 -6.30 4.99
N SER A 121 16.68 -6.77 6.24
CA SER A 121 16.88 -5.91 7.39
C SER A 121 18.22 -5.17 7.21
N SER A 122 18.18 -3.84 7.25
CA SER A 122 19.39 -3.01 7.28
C SER A 122 20.27 -3.31 8.50
#